data_AF-A0A9X0YPD1-F1
#
_entry.id   AF-A0A9X0YPD1-F1
#
_cell.length_a   1.000
_cell.length_b   1.000
_cell.length_c   1.000
_cell.angle_alpha   90.00
_cell.angle_beta   90.00
_cell.angle_gamma   90.00
#
_symmetry.space_group_name_H-M   'P 1'
#
loop_
_entity.id
_entity.type
_entity.pdbx_description
1 polymer ?
#
loop_
_entity_poly.entity_id
_entity_poly.type
_entity_poly.pdbx_seq_one_letter_code
_entity_poly.pdbx_strand_id
1 'polypeptide(L)'
;MNTRILIILSLLVGIGAVLHAVVPPMLFGVKPDMLLSMMFLGILLFPKAKYVLILSIATGIISALTTSAPGGQIANIIDKPLTAFVFFALFLLVKNKVKITLSAPILAAIGTIISGSIFLSVALFIVGLMEGGFLALFVGIVLPATALNTVIMIVIYPIVQGIMKRSKPITVA
;
A
#
# COMPACT_ATOMS: atom_id res chain seq x y z
N MET A 1 7.43 21.50 -4.72
CA MET A 1 7.67 20.12 -4.23
C MET A 1 9.17 19.84 -4.33
N ASN A 2 9.76 19.13 -3.38
CA ASN A 2 11.18 18.77 -3.44
C ASN A 2 11.40 17.58 -4.40
N THR A 3 12.26 17.75 -5.41
CA THR A 3 12.56 16.74 -6.44
C THR A 3 13.25 15.51 -5.88
N ARG A 4 14.12 15.64 -4.86
CA ARG A 4 14.78 14.48 -4.24
C ARG A 4 13.77 13.54 -3.58
N ILE A 5 12.74 14.11 -2.95
CA ILE A 5 11.65 13.32 -2.36
C ILE A 5 10.87 12.60 -3.46
N LEU A 6 10.58 13.27 -4.58
CA LEU A 6 9.90 12.64 -5.71
C LEU A 6 10.69 11.47 -6.30
N ILE A 7 12.02 11.59 -6.38
CA ILE A 7 12.89 10.51 -6.83
C ILE A 7 12.82 9.31 -5.88
N ILE A 8 12.81 9.54 -4.55
CA ILE A 8 12.69 8.43 -3.59
C ILE A 8 11.31 7.77 -3.72
N LEU A 9 10.24 8.55 -3.85
CA LEU A 9 8.89 8.03 -4.04
C LEU A 9 8.77 7.24 -5.35
N SER A 10 9.35 7.71 -6.46
CA SER A 10 9.33 6.97 -7.72
C SER A 10 10.13 5.68 -7.65
N LEU A 11 11.26 5.67 -6.93
CA LEU A 11 12.01 4.44 -6.65
C LEU A 11 11.18 3.44 -5.85
N LEU A 12 10.48 3.88 -4.79
CA LEU A 12 9.59 3.00 -4.02
C LEU A 12 8.46 2.42 -4.87
N VAL A 13 7.85 3.24 -5.73
CA VAL A 13 6.82 2.78 -6.68
C VAL A 13 7.39 1.76 -7.66
N GLY A 14 8.59 1.99 -8.20
CA GLY A 14 9.28 1.06 -9.10
C GLY A 14 9.61 -0.26 -8.43
N ILE A 15 10.15 -0.23 -7.20
CA ILE A 15 10.40 -1.43 -6.39
C ILE A 15 9.09 -2.20 -6.18
N GLY A 16 8.02 -1.50 -5.80
CA GLY A 16 6.71 -2.11 -5.61
C GLY A 16 6.19 -2.78 -6.87
N ALA A 17 6.37 -2.14 -8.03
CA ALA A 17 5.93 -2.67 -9.33
C ALA A 17 6.67 -3.96 -9.68
N VAL A 18 7.98 -4.01 -9.49
CA VAL A 18 8.80 -5.22 -9.71
C VAL A 18 8.37 -6.34 -8.76
N LEU A 19 8.21 -6.04 -7.47
CA LEU A 19 7.73 -7.03 -6.50
C LEU A 19 6.35 -7.57 -6.88
N HIS A 20 5.43 -6.70 -7.31
CA HIS A 20 4.08 -7.10 -7.73
C HIS A 20 4.09 -7.93 -9.04
N ALA A 21 5.05 -7.69 -9.93
CA ALA A 21 5.22 -8.48 -11.15
C ALA A 21 5.71 -9.90 -10.86
N VAL A 22 6.59 -10.08 -9.88
CA VAL A 22 7.21 -11.37 -9.54
C VAL A 22 6.32 -12.22 -8.62
N VAL A 23 5.48 -11.60 -7.79
CA VAL A 23 4.57 -12.35 -6.90
C VAL A 23 3.51 -13.11 -7.71
N PRO A 24 3.39 -14.44 -7.52
CA PRO A 24 2.41 -15.24 -8.25
C PRO A 24 0.97 -14.84 -7.87
N PRO A 25 0.02 -14.91 -8.81
CA PRO A 25 -1.40 -14.75 -8.50
C PRO A 25 -1.85 -15.78 -7.46
N MET A 26 -2.69 -15.34 -6.51
CA MET A 26 -3.43 -16.25 -5.64
C MET A 26 -4.80 -16.56 -6.27
N LEU A 27 -5.85 -16.66 -5.46
CA LEU A 27 -7.21 -17.00 -5.87
C LEU A 27 -7.78 -15.94 -6.83
N PHE A 28 -8.46 -16.41 -7.88
CA PHE A 28 -9.16 -15.57 -8.87
C PHE A 28 -8.30 -14.48 -9.55
N GLY A 29 -6.99 -14.70 -9.66
CA GLY A 29 -6.08 -13.74 -10.28
C GLY A 29 -5.76 -12.52 -9.39
N VAL A 30 -6.23 -12.50 -8.14
CA VAL A 30 -5.90 -11.45 -7.17
C VAL A 30 -4.52 -11.74 -6.60
N LYS A 31 -3.62 -10.76 -6.77
CA LYS A 31 -2.25 -10.82 -6.25
C LYS A 31 -2.17 -10.11 -4.89
N PRO A 32 -1.36 -10.61 -3.95
CA PRO A 32 -0.94 -9.84 -2.80
C PRO A 32 -0.31 -8.51 -3.25
N ASP A 33 -0.90 -7.39 -2.81
CA ASP A 33 -0.51 -6.07 -3.30
C ASP A 33 0.77 -5.58 -2.60
N MET A 34 1.92 -5.97 -3.16
CA MET A 34 3.23 -5.50 -2.72
C MET A 34 3.47 -4.01 -2.99
N LEU A 35 2.82 -3.46 -4.03
CA LEU A 35 2.81 -2.03 -4.34
C LEU A 35 2.24 -1.22 -3.17
N LEU A 36 1.25 -1.75 -2.46
CA LEU A 36 0.65 -1.15 -1.28
C LEU A 36 1.66 -0.99 -0.13
N SER A 37 2.50 -2.00 0.11
CA SER A 37 3.54 -1.93 1.16
C SER A 37 4.55 -0.81 0.90
N MET A 38 4.98 -0.63 -0.35
CA MET A 38 5.89 0.45 -0.76
C MET A 38 5.21 1.82 -0.72
N MET A 39 3.91 1.88 -1.04
CA MET A 39 3.10 3.10 -0.86
C MET A 39 3.05 3.50 0.61
N PHE A 40 2.76 2.57 1.52
CA PHE A 40 2.76 2.84 2.97
C PHE A 40 4.13 3.30 3.46
N LEU A 41 5.22 2.68 3.01
CA LEU A 41 6.57 3.16 3.31
C LEU A 41 6.80 4.60 2.84
N GLY A 42 6.38 4.94 1.62
CA GLY A 42 6.49 6.30 1.10
C GLY A 42 5.72 7.32 1.95
N ILE A 43 4.52 6.96 2.40
CA ILE A 43 3.69 7.80 3.29
C ILE A 43 4.37 7.98 4.65
N LEU A 44 4.93 6.91 5.23
CA LEU A 44 5.64 6.96 6.52
C LEU A 44 6.89 7.83 6.46
N LEU A 45 7.64 7.79 5.36
CA LEU A 45 8.88 8.56 5.19
C LEU A 45 8.59 10.04 4.90
N PHE A 46 7.56 10.34 4.11
CA PHE A 46 7.22 11.69 3.67
C PHE A 46 5.74 11.99 3.88
N PRO A 47 5.30 12.14 5.15
CA PRO A 47 3.88 12.30 5.52
C PRO A 47 3.36 13.71 5.20
N LYS A 48 3.21 14.04 3.91
CA LYS A 48 2.59 15.29 3.43
C LYS A 48 1.54 14.97 2.37
N ALA A 49 0.35 15.54 2.49
CA ALA A 49 -0.77 15.30 1.58
C ALA A 49 -0.41 15.39 0.08
N LYS A 50 0.42 16.37 -0.32
CA LYS A 50 0.88 16.52 -1.72
C LYS A 50 1.67 15.30 -2.22
N TYR A 51 2.48 14.68 -1.37
CA TYR A 51 3.26 13.48 -1.70
C TYR A 51 2.39 12.23 -1.67
N VAL A 52 1.50 12.12 -0.67
CA VAL A 52 0.54 11.02 -0.55
C VAL A 52 -0.34 10.93 -1.80
N LEU A 53 -0.88 12.07 -2.26
CA LEU A 53 -1.74 12.12 -3.45
C LEU A 53 -1.04 11.58 -4.70
N ILE A 54 0.17 12.05 -4.98
CA ILE A 54 0.91 11.66 -6.18
C ILE A 54 1.33 10.19 -6.09
N LEU A 55 1.79 9.77 -4.91
CA LEU A 55 2.15 8.39 -4.65
C LEU A 55 0.95 7.46 -4.87
N SER A 56 -0.22 7.82 -4.32
CA SER A 56 -1.43 7.00 -4.46
C SER A 56 -1.96 6.93 -5.88
N ILE A 57 -1.87 8.02 -6.65
CA ILE A 57 -2.27 8.03 -8.07
C ILE A 57 -1.32 7.15 -8.88
N ALA A 58 0.00 7.30 -8.70
CA ALA A 58 0.98 6.50 -9.42
C ALA A 58 0.83 5.01 -9.09
N THR A 59 0.70 4.67 -7.81
CA THR A 59 0.45 3.29 -7.36
C THR A 59 -0.87 2.74 -7.88
N GLY A 60 -1.94 3.54 -7.89
CA GLY A 60 -3.24 3.15 -8.43
C GLY A 60 -3.20 2.84 -9.91
N ILE A 61 -2.55 3.69 -10.71
CA ILE A 61 -2.38 3.46 -12.15
C ILE A 61 -1.56 2.20 -12.41
N ILE A 62 -0.42 2.02 -11.74
CA ILE A 62 0.45 0.86 -11.97
C ILE A 62 -0.25 -0.43 -11.51
N SER A 63 -0.94 -0.42 -10.38
CA SER A 63 -1.70 -1.58 -9.91
C SER A 63 -2.87 -1.91 -10.85
N ALA A 64 -3.55 -0.89 -11.40
CA ALA A 64 -4.58 -1.08 -12.41
C ALA A 64 -4.02 -1.67 -13.72
N LEU A 65 -2.82 -1.28 -14.14
CA LEU A 65 -2.18 -1.82 -15.35
C LEU A 65 -1.65 -3.25 -15.17
N THR A 66 -1.34 -3.66 -13.94
CA THR A 66 -0.67 -4.95 -13.65
C THR A 66 -1.58 -6.00 -13.03
N THR A 67 -2.80 -5.61 -12.62
CA THR A 67 -3.78 -6.54 -12.06
C THR A 67 -4.40 -7.44 -13.12
N SER A 68 -4.62 -8.70 -12.74
CA SER A 68 -5.37 -9.69 -13.53
C SER A 68 -6.74 -9.99 -12.93
N ALA A 69 -7.10 -9.32 -11.83
CA ALA A 69 -8.37 -9.51 -11.16
C ALA A 69 -9.52 -8.89 -11.97
N PRO A 70 -10.66 -9.59 -12.14
CA PRO A 70 -11.87 -9.02 -12.73
C PRO A 70 -12.31 -7.76 -11.98
N GLY A 71 -12.61 -6.67 -12.71
CA GLY A 71 -12.95 -5.36 -12.11
C GLY A 71 -11.79 -4.64 -11.42
N GLY A 72 -10.60 -5.26 -11.36
CA GLY A 72 -9.43 -4.78 -10.62
C GLY A 72 -8.85 -3.45 -11.13
N GLN A 73 -9.01 -3.13 -12.41
CA GLN A 73 -8.49 -1.89 -13.00
C GLN A 73 -9.16 -0.66 -12.37
N ILE A 74 -10.49 -0.67 -12.35
CA ILE A 74 -11.29 0.41 -11.76
C ILE A 74 -11.15 0.38 -10.23
N ALA A 75 -11.19 -0.81 -9.63
CA ALA A 75 -11.04 -0.97 -8.19
C ALA A 75 -9.72 -0.38 -7.68
N ASN A 76 -8.59 -0.62 -8.36
CA ASN A 76 -7.29 -0.07 -7.95
C ASN A 76 -7.19 1.45 -8.10
N ILE A 77 -7.81 2.03 -9.14
CA ILE A 77 -7.82 3.50 -9.33
C ILE A 77 -8.58 4.19 -8.19
N ILE A 78 -9.61 3.56 -7.64
CA ILE A 78 -10.42 4.10 -6.52
C ILE A 78 -9.78 3.77 -5.17
N ASP A 79 -9.35 2.52 -4.97
CA ASP A 79 -8.80 2.01 -3.72
C ASP A 79 -7.55 2.78 -3.31
N LYS A 80 -6.54 2.92 -4.18
CA LYS A 80 -5.24 3.46 -3.76
C LYS A 80 -5.30 4.88 -3.22
N PRO A 81 -6.00 5.85 -3.86
CA PRO A 81 -6.20 7.17 -3.28
C PRO A 81 -6.91 7.11 -1.93
N LEU A 82 -8.04 6.38 -1.84
CA LEU A 82 -8.82 6.32 -0.61
C LEU A 82 -8.02 5.71 0.55
N THR A 83 -7.40 4.56 0.30
CA THR A 83 -6.55 3.86 1.25
C THR A 83 -5.34 4.69 1.65
N ALA A 84 -4.66 5.37 0.73
CA ALA A 84 -3.50 6.19 1.06
C ALA A 84 -3.86 7.35 2.00
N PHE A 85 -4.99 8.02 1.78
CA PHE A 85 -5.44 9.09 2.66
C PHE A 85 -5.94 8.58 4.02
N VAL A 86 -6.63 7.44 4.05
CA VAL A 86 -7.03 6.80 5.32
C VAL A 86 -5.79 6.37 6.10
N PHE A 87 -4.82 5.72 5.46
CA PHE A 87 -3.56 5.34 6.09
C PHE A 87 -2.78 6.56 6.57
N PHE A 88 -2.72 7.62 5.77
CA PHE A 88 -2.08 8.88 6.15
C PHE A 88 -2.75 9.50 7.39
N ALA A 89 -4.08 9.51 7.46
CA ALA A 89 -4.81 9.97 8.63
C ALA A 89 -4.52 9.11 9.86
N LEU A 90 -4.55 7.79 9.74
CA LEU A 90 -4.19 6.85 10.82
C LEU A 90 -2.76 7.10 11.32
N PHE A 91 -1.81 7.29 10.41
CA PHE A 91 -0.44 7.61 10.76
C PHE A 91 -0.32 8.93 11.53
N LEU A 92 -1.01 9.99 11.09
CA LEU A 92 -0.99 11.29 11.77
C LEU A 92 -1.54 11.23 13.21
N LEU A 93 -2.47 10.33 13.49
CA LEU A 93 -3.02 10.12 14.83
C LEU A 93 -2.04 9.41 15.77
N VAL A 94 -1.20 8.52 15.23
CA VAL A 94 -0.32 7.64 16.03
C VAL A 94 1.11 8.18 16.12
N LYS A 95 1.57 8.99 15.15
CA LYS A 95 2.98 9.43 15.05
C LYS A 95 3.55 10.10 16.30
N ASN A 96 2.71 10.75 17.11
CA ASN A 96 3.12 11.46 18.33
C ASN A 96 2.97 10.61 19.60
N LYS A 97 2.36 9.42 19.51
CA LYS A 97 1.97 8.60 20.67
C LYS A 97 2.81 7.34 20.82
N VAL A 98 3.40 6.83 19.74
CA VAL A 98 4.11 5.54 19.71
C VAL A 98 5.38 5.64 18.88
N LYS A 99 6.41 4.86 19.23
CA LYS A 99 7.62 4.72 18.40
C LYS A 99 7.23 4.20 17.02
N ILE A 100 7.59 4.94 15.98
CA ILE A 100 7.13 4.66 14.61
C ILE A 100 7.58 3.29 14.10
N THR A 101 8.74 2.80 14.57
CA THR A 101 9.25 1.45 14.24
C THR A 101 8.33 0.32 14.70
N LEU A 102 7.60 0.51 15.80
CA LEU A 102 6.61 -0.46 16.30
C LEU A 102 5.23 -0.24 15.68
N SER A 103 4.87 1.01 15.36
CA SER A 103 3.56 1.30 14.76
C SER A 103 3.50 1.00 13.26
N ALA A 104 4.63 1.01 12.54
CA ALA A 104 4.65 0.82 11.09
C ALA A 104 4.06 -0.53 10.64
N PRO A 105 4.42 -1.69 11.23
CA PRO A 105 3.80 -2.97 10.89
C PRO A 105 2.30 -3.01 11.19
N ILE A 106 1.89 -2.47 12.34
CA ILE A 106 0.49 -2.48 12.77
C ILE A 106 -0.35 -1.59 11.83
N LEU A 107 0.16 -0.41 11.48
CA LEU A 107 -0.46 0.47 10.50
C LEU A 107 -0.55 -0.20 9.14
N ALA A 108 0.50 -0.91 8.70
CA ALA A 108 0.48 -1.64 7.44
C ALA A 108 -0.55 -2.77 7.43
N ALA A 109 -0.72 -3.48 8.55
CA ALA A 109 -1.75 -4.50 8.70
C ALA A 109 -3.15 -3.89 8.56
N ILE A 110 -3.45 -2.86 9.36
CA ILE A 110 -4.74 -2.16 9.35
C ILE A 110 -5.00 -1.55 7.97
N GLY A 111 -4.00 -0.89 7.38
CA GLY A 111 -4.08 -0.31 6.04
C GLY A 111 -4.35 -1.34 4.96
N THR A 112 -3.75 -2.54 5.06
CA THR A 112 -3.98 -3.62 4.09
C THR A 112 -5.39 -4.19 4.20
N ILE A 113 -5.91 -4.33 5.43
CA ILE A 113 -7.30 -4.76 5.65
C ILE A 113 -8.28 -3.74 5.05
N ILE A 114 -8.05 -2.45 5.30
CA ILE A 114 -8.89 -1.36 4.75
C ILE A 114 -8.83 -1.37 3.22
N SER A 115 -7.63 -1.44 2.65
CA SER A 115 -7.42 -1.49 1.19
C SER A 115 -8.09 -2.71 0.56
N GLY A 116 -7.88 -3.90 1.15
CA GLY A 116 -8.49 -5.14 0.68
C GLY A 116 -10.02 -5.08 0.73
N SER A 117 -10.58 -4.46 1.77
CA SER A 117 -12.03 -4.27 1.89
C SER A 117 -12.57 -3.35 0.80
N ILE A 118 -11.92 -2.21 0.56
CA ILE A 118 -12.32 -1.25 -0.48
C ILE A 118 -12.18 -1.88 -1.87
N PHE A 119 -11.03 -2.48 -2.16
CA PHE A 119 -10.74 -3.14 -3.43
C PHE A 119 -11.77 -4.22 -3.73
N LEU A 120 -12.04 -5.14 -2.80
CA LEU A 120 -13.00 -6.22 -3.00
C LEU A 120 -14.43 -5.70 -3.16
N SER A 121 -14.82 -4.69 -2.37
CA SER A 121 -16.16 -4.10 -2.47
C SER A 121 -16.39 -3.51 -3.87
N VAL A 122 -15.42 -2.73 -4.37
CA VAL A 122 -15.53 -2.11 -5.70
C VAL A 122 -15.43 -3.15 -6.82
N ALA A 123 -14.46 -4.08 -6.75
CA ALA A 123 -14.27 -5.09 -7.78
C ALA A 123 -15.48 -6.03 -7.92
N LEU A 124 -16.02 -6.52 -6.79
CA LEU A 124 -17.17 -7.41 -6.81
C LEU A 124 -18.46 -6.71 -7.21
N PHE A 125 -18.62 -5.42 -6.84
CA PHE A 125 -19.74 -4.62 -7.30
C PHE A 125 -19.76 -4.48 -8.83
N ILE A 126 -18.59 -4.20 -9.43
CA ILE A 126 -18.45 -4.03 -10.88
C ILE A 126 -18.73 -5.34 -11.64
N VAL A 127 -18.29 -6.47 -11.07
CA VAL A 127 -18.43 -7.79 -11.70
C VAL A 127 -19.80 -8.42 -11.41
N GLY A 128 -20.61 -7.84 -10.52
CA GLY A 128 -21.92 -8.36 -10.14
C GLY A 128 -21.85 -9.63 -9.27
N LEU A 129 -20.70 -9.89 -8.63
CA LEU A 129 -20.44 -11.09 -7.82
C LEU A 129 -20.46 -10.80 -6.31
N MET A 130 -21.20 -9.76 -5.90
CA MET A 130 -21.21 -9.29 -4.52
C MET A 130 -21.93 -10.27 -3.58
N GLU A 131 -22.88 -11.05 -4.10
CA GLU A 131 -23.54 -12.13 -3.36
C GLU A 131 -22.57 -13.31 -3.16
N GLY A 132 -22.10 -13.51 -1.92
CA GLY A 132 -21.33 -14.68 -1.50
C GLY A 132 -19.81 -14.64 -1.78
N GLY A 133 -19.34 -13.77 -2.68
CA GLY A 133 -17.91 -13.70 -3.04
C GLY A 133 -17.01 -12.96 -2.04
N PHE A 134 -17.56 -12.00 -1.28
CA PHE A 134 -16.75 -11.10 -0.45
C PHE A 134 -16.01 -11.83 0.67
N LEU A 135 -16.70 -12.63 1.49
CA LEU A 135 -16.10 -13.29 2.65
C LEU A 135 -15.01 -14.29 2.22
N ALA A 136 -15.25 -15.06 1.16
CA ALA A 136 -14.29 -16.04 0.64
C ALA A 136 -13.00 -15.36 0.17
N LEU A 137 -13.11 -14.26 -0.60
CA LEU A 137 -11.96 -13.52 -1.09
C LEU A 137 -11.27 -12.72 0.03
N PHE A 138 -12.03 -12.21 1.00
CA PHE A 138 -11.47 -11.50 2.14
C PHE A 138 -10.59 -12.42 2.99
N VAL A 139 -11.10 -13.59 3.35
CA VAL A 139 -10.34 -14.58 4.13
C VAL A 139 -9.20 -15.18 3.30
N GLY A 140 -9.47 -15.52 2.03
CA GLY A 140 -8.51 -16.20 1.17
C GLY A 140 -7.42 -15.32 0.58
N ILE A 141 -7.60 -13.99 0.53
CA ILE A 141 -6.63 -13.08 -0.10
C ILE A 141 -6.25 -11.92 0.82
N VAL A 142 -7.22 -11.23 1.43
CA VAL A 142 -6.92 -10.04 2.23
C VAL A 142 -6.13 -10.39 3.49
N LEU A 143 -6.50 -11.46 4.20
CA LEU A 143 -5.76 -11.89 5.39
C LEU A 143 -4.32 -12.37 5.06
N PRO A 144 -4.09 -13.23 4.05
CA PRO A 144 -2.73 -13.57 3.62
C PRO A 144 -1.92 -12.36 3.15
N ALA A 145 -2.51 -11.47 2.36
CA ALA A 145 -1.84 -10.24 1.92
C ALA A 145 -1.49 -9.32 3.10
N THR A 146 -2.38 -9.24 4.10
CA THR A 146 -2.14 -8.49 5.34
C THR A 146 -0.95 -9.05 6.09
N ALA A 147 -0.88 -10.37 6.26
CA ALA A 147 0.26 -11.02 6.91
C ALA A 147 1.57 -10.73 6.16
N LEU A 148 1.56 -10.89 4.83
CA LEU A 148 2.74 -10.65 3.99
C LEU A 148 3.21 -9.20 4.04
N ASN A 149 2.30 -8.23 3.86
CA ASN A 149 2.62 -6.80 3.93
C ASN A 149 3.13 -6.39 5.31
N THR A 150 2.59 -7.00 6.38
CA THR A 150 3.04 -6.76 7.74
C THR A 150 4.48 -7.26 7.94
N VAL A 151 4.79 -8.50 7.52
CA VAL A 151 6.13 -9.07 7.59
C VAL A 151 7.14 -8.21 6.80
N ILE A 152 6.76 -7.80 5.59
CA ILE A 152 7.58 -6.92 4.75
C ILE A 152 7.86 -5.59 5.48
N MET A 153 6.85 -5.00 6.10
CA MET A 153 7.02 -3.75 6.85
C MET A 153 7.92 -3.92 8.09
N ILE A 154 7.85 -5.06 8.78
CA ILE A 154 8.76 -5.38 9.91
C ILE A 154 10.22 -5.39 9.47
N VAL A 155 10.50 -5.97 8.30
CA VAL A 155 11.87 -6.12 7.78
C VAL A 155 12.36 -4.84 7.11
N ILE A 156 11.57 -4.25 6.21
CA ILE A 156 12.02 -3.16 5.34
C ILE A 156 12.05 -1.83 6.08
N TYR A 157 11.08 -1.54 6.94
CA TYR A 157 11.01 -0.25 7.64
C TYR A 157 12.30 0.12 8.40
N PRO A 158 12.88 -0.75 9.26
CA PRO A 158 14.12 -0.42 9.97
C PRO A 158 15.33 -0.28 9.03
N ILE A 159 15.39 -1.05 7.94
CA ILE A 159 16.46 -0.96 6.93
C ILE A 159 16.42 0.41 6.26
N VAL A 160 15.25 0.83 5.79
CA VAL A 160 15.08 2.12 5.12
C VAL A 160 15.34 3.27 6.08
N GLN A 161 14.90 3.17 7.33
CA GLN A 161 15.28 4.16 8.35
C GLN A 161 16.81 4.24 8.55
N GLY A 162 17.51 3.12 8.56
CA GLY A 162 18.97 3.07 8.67
C GLY A 162 19.67 3.76 7.50
N ILE A 163 19.22 3.47 6.27
CA ILE A 163 19.73 4.12 5.05
C ILE A 163 19.48 5.63 5.13
N MET A 164 18.24 6.03 5.43
CA MET A 164 17.87 7.43 5.54
C MET A 164 18.68 8.17 6.62
N LYS A 165 18.99 7.56 7.77
CA LYS A 165 19.86 8.22 8.77
C LYS A 165 21.29 8.48 8.26
N ARG A 166 21.80 7.61 7.39
CA ARG A 166 23.17 7.71 6.82
C ARG A 166 23.25 8.61 5.60
N SER A 167 22.18 8.70 4.82
CA SER A 167 22.17 9.36 3.51
C SER A 167 22.04 10.90 3.54
N LYS A 168 22.19 11.57 4.69
CA LYS A 168 21.86 13.01 4.87
C LYS A 168 20.61 13.46 4.07
N PRO A 169 19.42 12.88 4.31
CA PRO A 169 18.22 13.32 3.63
C PRO A 169 17.68 14.57 4.31
N ILE A 170 17.10 15.44 3.49
CA ILE A 170 16.23 16.53 3.88
C ILE A 170 15.24 16.00 4.93
N THR A 171 15.35 16.54 6.15
CA THR A 171 14.50 16.36 7.33
C THR A 171 13.44 15.25 7.20
N VAL A 172 13.79 14.05 7.65
CA VAL A 172 12.83 12.95 7.84
C VAL A 172 11.96 13.30 9.06
N ALA A 173 10.64 13.09 8.93
CA ALA A 173 9.67 13.39 9.97
C ALA A 173 9.79 12.46 11.19
#